data_AF-A0A7C3JIR1-F1
#
_entry.id   AF-A0A7C3JIR1-F1
#
_cell.length_a   1.000
_cell.length_b   1.000
_cell.length_c   1.000
_cell.angle_alpha   90.00
_cell.angle_beta   90.00
_cell.angle_gamma   90.00
#
_symmetry.space_group_name_H-M   'P 1'
#
loop_
_entity.id
_entity.type
_entity.pdbx_description
1 polymer ?
#
loop_
_entity_poly.entity_id
_entity_poly.type
_entity_poly.pdbx_seq_one_letter_code
_entity_poly.pdbx_strand_id
1 'polypeptide(L)' 'MNLKIGEKFPDIELPDHEGELVKLSQLVGKFPFILTFYRGYW' A
#
# COMPACT_ATOMS: atom_id res chain seq x y z
N MET A 1 -11.13 -8.49 6.20
CA MET A 1 -10.06 -7.77 6.91
C MET A 1 -10.63 -6.40 7.25
N ASN A 2 -10.80 -6.07 8.54
CA ASN A 2 -11.47 -4.83 8.95
C ASN A 2 -10.39 -3.79 9.30
N LEU A 3 -10.27 -2.72 8.52
CA LEU A 3 -9.32 -1.63 8.81
C LEU A 3 -9.96 -0.70 9.84
N LYS A 4 -9.28 -0.46 10.96
CA LYS A 4 -9.73 0.49 11.99
C LYS A 4 -8.78 1.68 12.09
N ILE A 5 -9.33 2.83 12.44
CA ILE A 5 -8.58 4.06 12.67
C ILE A 5 -7.60 3.84 13.83
N GLY A 6 -6.35 4.25 13.65
CA GLY A 6 -5.29 4.14 14.65
C GLY A 6 -4.59 2.77 14.70
N GLU A 7 -5.11 1.74 14.03
CA GLU A 7 -4.40 0.47 13.88
C GLU A 7 -3.33 0.55 12.78
N LYS A 8 -2.26 -0.23 12.95
CA LYS A 8 -1.21 -0.34 11.94
C LYS A 8 -1.81 -0.96 10.67
N PHE A 9 -1.65 -0.25 9.56
CA PHE A 9 -2.06 -0.79 8.26
C PHE A 9 -1.25 -2.07 7.95
N PRO A 10 -1.88 -3.14 7.43
CA PRO A 10 -1.21 -4.40 7.13
C PRO A 10 -0.11 -4.19 6.08
N ASP A 11 0.97 -4.97 6.20
CA ASP A 11 2.00 -4.98 5.18
C ASP A 11 1.52 -5.83 3.99
N ILE A 12 1.12 -5.17 2.91
CA ILE A 12 0.59 -5.81 1.71
C ILE A 12 1.67 -5.90 0.63
N GLU A 13 1.56 -6.95 -0.20
CA GLU A 13 2.38 -7.16 -1.40
C GLU A 13 1.50 -6.99 -2.63
N LEU A 14 1.91 -6.09 -3.52
CA LEU A 14 1.26 -5.84 -4.79
C LEU A 14 2.31 -5.73 -5.89
N PRO A 15 2.01 -6.17 -7.13
CA PRO A 15 2.87 -5.88 -8.26
C PRO A 15 2.88 -4.37 -8.53
N ASP A 16 4.05 -3.85 -8.86
CA ASP A 16 4.20 -2.49 -9.35
C ASP A 16 3.85 -2.39 -10.86
N HIS A 17 4.13 -1.23 -11.45
CA HIS A 17 3.89 -0.97 -12.86
C HIS A 17 4.74 -1.83 -13.84
N GLU A 18 5.84 -2.42 -13.37
CA GLU A 18 6.70 -3.33 -14.15
C GLU A 18 6.32 -4.80 -13.90
N GLY A 19 5.42 -5.07 -12.94
CA GLY A 19 5.00 -6.41 -12.55
C GLY A 19 5.82 -7.01 -11.40
N GLU A 20 6.76 -6.25 -10.84
CA GLU A 20 7.61 -6.67 -9.73
C GLU A 20 6.83 -6.60 -8.41
N LEU A 21 6.95 -7.63 -7.58
CA LEU A 21 6.28 -7.64 -6.28
C LEU A 21 6.97 -6.70 -5.30
N VAL A 22 6.22 -5.72 -4.79
CA VAL A 22 6.71 -4.74 -3.83
C VAL A 22 5.86 -4.78 -2.56
N LYS A 23 6.55 -4.75 -1.40
CA LYS A 23 5.90 -4.60 -0.08
C LYS A 23 5.65 -3.14 0.24
N LEU A 24 4.51 -2.87 0.86
CA LEU A 24 4.21 -1.53 1.37
C LEU A 24 5.27 -1.03 2.36
N SER A 25 5.78 -1.89 3.23
CA SER A 25 6.84 -1.55 4.20
C SER A 25 8.17 -1.14 3.57
N GLN A 26 8.46 -1.55 2.33
CA GLN A 26 9.65 -1.10 1.60
C GLN A 26 9.50 0.34 1.09
N LEU A 27 8.27 0.76 0.83
CA LEU A 27 7.92 2.11 0.35
C LEU A 27 7.72 3.09 1.52
N VAL A 28 7.20 2.59 2.63
CA VAL A 28 6.84 3.38 3.81
C VAL A 28 7.99 3.37 4.81
N GLY A 29 8.87 4.36 4.70
CA GLY A 29 10.08 4.43 5.54
C GLY A 29 9.98 5.37 6.74
N LYS A 30 9.96 6.68 6.51
CA LYS A 30 10.28 7.69 7.55
C LYS A 30 9.27 8.84 7.66
N PHE A 31 8.30 8.92 6.77
CA PHE A 31 7.38 10.05 6.69
C PHE A 31 5.93 9.57 6.61
N PRO A 32 4.98 10.40 7.07
CA PRO A 32 3.56 10.16 6.81
C PRO A 32 3.34 9.98 5.31
N PHE A 33 2.61 8.94 4.93
CA PHE A 33 2.30 8.63 3.54
C PHE A 33 0.78 8.48 3.39
N ILE A 34 0.31 8.67 2.16
CA ILE A 34 -1.09 8.45 1.79
C ILE A 34 -1.12 7.29 0.82
N LEU A 35 -1.97 6.30 1.10
CA LEU A 35 -2.23 5.17 0.21
C LEU A 35 -3.60 5.37 -0.44
N THR A 36 -3.61 5.44 -1.78
CA THR A 36 -4.83 5.60 -2.56
C THR A 36 -5.01 4.38 -3.46
N PHE A 37 -6.13 3.68 -3.31
CA PHE A 37 -6.52 2.64 -4.25
C PHE A 37 -7.41 3.24 -5.34
N TYR A 38 -7.06 2.98 -6.59
CA TYR A 38 -7.82 3.39 -7.75
C TYR A 38 -8.18 2.16 -8.58
N ARG A 39 -9.43 2.05 -9.04
CA ARG A 39 -9.95 0.88 -9.77
C ARG A 39 -9.42 0.78 -11.21
N GLY A 40 -8.65 1.77 -11.68
CA GLY A 40 -8.21 1.90 -13.06
C GLY A 40 -9.11 2.82 -13.87
N TYR A 41 -8.53 3.39 -14.94
CA TYR A 41 -9.24 4.17 -15.96
C TYR A 41 -9.58 3.24 -17.12
N TRP A 42 -10.75 3.44 -17.75
CA TRP A 42 -11.21 2.66 -18.91
C TRP A 42 -10.34 2.88 -20.14
#